data_AF-A0A917WPC4-F1
#
_entry.id   AF-A0A917WPC4-F1
#
_cell.length_a   1.000
_cell.length_b   1.000
_cell.length_c   1.000
_cell.angle_alpha   90.00
_cell.angle_beta   90.00
_cell.angle_gamma   90.00
#
_symmetry.space_group_name_H-M   'P 1'
#
loop_
_entity.id
_entity.type
_entity.pdbx_description
1 polymer ?
#
loop_
_entity_poly.entity_id
_entity_poly.type
_entity_poly.pdbx_seq_one_letter_code
_entity_poly.pdbx_strand_id
1 'polypeptide(L)' 'MLDFCAEHDLGAEIELIEAGRVNEAYERVLASDVRYRFVIDTATLA' A
#
# COMPACT_ATOMS: atom_id res chain seq x y z
N MET A 1 3.89 -19.87 -0.90
CA MET A 1 4.13 -18.54 -1.50
C MET A 1 4.52 -17.55 -0.43
N LEU A 2 3.68 -17.29 0.58
CA LEU A 2 4.04 -16.41 1.70
C LEU A 2 5.27 -16.89 2.49
N ASP A 3 5.37 -18.19 2.76
CA ASP A 3 6.54 -18.76 3.46
C ASP A 3 7.83 -18.55 2.67
N PHE A 4 7.78 -18.74 1.35
CA PHE A 4 8.90 -18.46 0.45
C PHE A 4 9.29 -16.98 0.47
N CYS A 5 8.31 -16.06 0.41
CA CYS A 5 8.60 -14.64 0.51
C CYS A 5 9.24 -14.27 1.86
N ALA A 6 8.77 -14.87 2.96
CA ALA A 6 9.35 -14.66 4.28
C ALA A 6 10.77 -15.22 4.41
N GLU A 7 11.02 -16.42 3.84
CA GLU A 7 12.35 -17.06 3.84
C GLU A 7 13.38 -16.28 3.02
N HIS A 8 12.93 -15.62 1.95
CA HIS A 8 13.80 -14.89 1.01
C HIS A 8 13.77 -13.36 1.17
N ASP A 9 13.16 -12.83 2.24
CA ASP A 9 13.04 -11.39 2.52
C ASP A 9 12.40 -10.61 1.35
N LEU A 10 11.37 -11.20 0.73
CA LEU A 10 10.65 -10.61 -0.38
C LEU A 10 9.43 -9.85 0.13
N GLY A 11 9.58 -8.53 0.24
CA GLY A 11 8.51 -7.59 0.52
C GLY A 11 8.05 -6.81 -0.70
N ALA A 12 6.82 -6.29 -0.66
CA ALA A 12 6.41 -5.24 -1.59
C ALA A 12 6.94 -3.88 -1.11
N GLU A 13 7.41 -3.03 -2.02
CA GLU A 13 7.57 -1.60 -1.73
C GLU A 13 6.17 -0.98 -1.69
N ILE A 14 5.87 -0.29 -0.59
CA ILE A 14 4.52 0.23 -0.34
C ILE A 14 4.55 1.70 0.06
N GLU A 15 3.48 2.40 -0.29
CA GLU A 15 3.10 3.68 0.28
C GLU A 15 1.98 3.44 1.30
N LEU A 16 2.28 3.58 2.59
CA LEU A 16 1.29 3.44 3.67
C LEU A 16 0.47 4.73 3.80
N ILE A 17 -0.86 4.61 3.79
CA ILE A 17 -1.77 5.75 3.94
C ILE A 17 -2.76 5.54 5.08
N GLU A 18 -3.22 6.65 5.67
CA GLU A 18 -4.37 6.66 6.56
C GLU A 18 -5.66 6.42 5.76
N ALA A 19 -6.66 5.81 6.38
CA ALA A 19 -7.93 5.46 5.77
C ALA A 19 -8.68 6.68 5.20
N GLY A 20 -8.59 7.82 5.89
CA GLY A 20 -9.20 9.09 5.43
C GLY A 20 -8.61 9.62 4.11
N ARG A 21 -7.44 9.15 3.69
CA ARG A 21 -6.76 9.59 2.46
C ARG A 21 -7.01 8.68 1.25
N VAL A 22 -7.93 7.72 1.37
CA VAL A 22 -8.19 6.75 0.30
C VAL A 22 -8.55 7.40 -1.04
N ASN A 23 -9.32 8.50 -1.03
CA ASN A 23 -9.72 9.19 -2.26
C ASN A 23 -8.53 9.85 -2.97
N GLU A 24 -7.66 10.55 -2.22
CA GLU A 24 -6.43 11.15 -2.75
C GLU A 24 -5.49 10.08 -3.33
N ALA A 25 -5.29 8.99 -2.59
CA ALA A 25 -4.47 7.89 -3.08
C ALA A 25 -5.05 7.24 -4.35
N TYR A 26 -6.37 7.16 -4.47
CA TYR A 26 -7.04 6.63 -5.66
C TYR A 26 -6.84 7.53 -6.88
N GLU A 27 -6.92 8.85 -6.72
CA GLU A 27 -6.60 9.81 -7.80
C GLU A 27 -5.15 9.65 -8.28
N ARG A 28 -4.20 9.45 -7.36
CA ARG A 28 -2.79 9.19 -7.68
C ARG A 28 -2.60 7.89 -8.47
N VAL A 29 -3.31 6.82 -8.13
CA VAL A 29 -3.31 5.57 -8.91
C VAL A 29 -3.79 5.81 -10.34
N LEU A 30 -4.89 6.56 -10.52
CA LEU A 30 -5.40 6.90 -11.86
C LEU A 30 -4.40 7.73 -12.68
N ALA A 31 -3.65 8.60 -12.01
CA ALA A 31 -2.57 9.39 -12.61
C ALA A 31 -1.27 8.60 -12.85
N SER A 32 -1.22 7.31 -12.47
CA SER A 32 0.02 6.50 -12.43
C SER A 32 1.13 7.08 -11.52
N ASP A 33 0.75 7.96 -10.58
CA ASP A 33 1.63 8.53 -9.57
C ASP A 33 1.67 7.65 -8.31
N VAL A 34 2.22 6.43 -8.47
CA VAL A 34 2.33 5.47 -7.38
C VAL A 34 3.64 4.71 -7.48
N ARG A 35 4.33 4.54 -6.36
CA ARG A 35 5.43 3.57 -6.23
C ARG A 35 4.86 2.20 -5.92
N TYR A 36 4.49 1.50 -6.98
CA TYR A 36 4.01 0.12 -7.00
C TYR A 36 2.67 -0.15 -6.30
N ARG A 37 2.52 0.15 -5.00
CA ARG A 37 1.33 -0.20 -4.24
C ARG A 37 1.04 0.74 -3.07
N PHE A 38 -0.21 1.17 -2.95
CA PHE A 38 -0.73 1.72 -1.70
C PHE A 38 -1.21 0.63 -0.75
N VAL A 39 -0.95 0.81 0.54
CA VAL A 39 -1.53 -0.01 1.63
C VAL A 39 -2.23 0.93 2.60
N ILE A 40 -3.48 0.61 2.94
CA ILE A 40 -4.26 1.39 3.90
C ILE A 40 -4.01 0.84 5.30
N ASP A 41 -3.60 1.69 6.24
CA ASP A 41 -3.52 1.33 7.65
C ASP A 41 -4.92 1.29 8.26
N THR A 42 -5.41 0.08 8.55
CA THR A 42 -6.74 -0.11 9.14
C THR A 42 -6.81 0.36 10.60
N ALA A 43 -5.69 0.62 11.28
CA ALA A 43 -5.71 1.21 12.61
C ALA A 43 -6.21 2.67 12.60
N THR A 44 -6.20 3.32 11.43
CA THR A 44 -6.61 4.72 11.24
C THR A 44 -8.08 4.89 10.82
N LEU A 45 -8.86 3.80 10.81
CA LEU A 45 -10.24 3.75 10.33
C LEU A 45 -11.28 4.35 11.30
N ALA A 46 -10.84 5.02 12.36
CA ALA A 46 -11.66 5.47 13.49
C ALA A 46 -12.50 6.72 13.20
#